data_AF-B7SSI2-F1
#
_entry.id   AF-B7SSI2-F1
#
_cell.length_a   1.000
_cell.length_b   1.000
_cell.length_c   1.000
_cell.angle_alpha   90.00
_cell.angle_beta   90.00
_cell.angle_gamma   90.00
#
_symmetry.space_group_name_H-M   'P 1'
#
loop_
_entity.id
_entity.type
_entity.pdbx_description
1 polymer ?
#
loop_
_entity_poly.entity_id
_entity_poly.type
_entity_poly.pdbx_seq_one_letter_code
_entity_poly.pdbx_strand_id
1 'polypeptide(L)'
;EAENADGTVEVALQWSSSYSTNSVMAFANNINTHEGGTHMDGFKQAITRTINDYARAKGLLKEKDNNLSGEDAREGLAAIISVKLHDPQFEGQTKTKLGNTEIRPLVQNAVTQGLAEYLEENPTPAKRIIGKATQALKAREAARKAREMTRRKNVLDSFSMPGKLADCASKDASQSEIFIVEGDSAGGSAKQARDRKFQAILPLRGKILNVERAGLHRSLSSETISSLITAIGTNIG
;
A
#
# COMPACT_ATOMS: atom_id res chain seq x y z
N GLU A 1 -5.50 14.60 21.05
CA GLU A 1 -4.39 14.39 22.00
C GLU A 1 -4.89 13.46 23.10
N ALA A 2 -4.04 12.58 23.62
CA ALA A 2 -4.35 11.78 24.80
C ALA A 2 -3.08 11.50 25.60
N GLU A 3 -3.25 11.30 26.90
CA GLU A 3 -2.17 11.06 27.84
C GLU A 3 -2.56 9.93 28.80
N ASN A 4 -1.60 9.07 29.12
CA ASN A 4 -1.71 8.07 30.17
C ASN A 4 -0.36 7.91 30.89
N ALA A 5 -0.26 6.93 31.79
CA ALA A 5 0.98 6.66 32.53
C ALA A 5 2.17 6.27 31.65
N ASP A 6 1.93 5.74 30.45
CA ASP A 6 2.96 5.24 29.53
C ASP A 6 3.50 6.35 28.61
N GLY A 7 2.72 7.41 28.38
CA GLY A 7 3.13 8.54 27.58
C GLY A 7 1.99 9.40 27.05
N THR A 8 2.31 10.24 26.07
CA THR A 8 1.37 11.09 25.35
C THR A 8 1.33 10.76 23.87
N VAL A 9 0.16 10.98 23.25
CA VAL A 9 -0.05 10.83 21.81
C VAL A 9 -0.74 12.07 21.25
N GLU A 10 -0.19 12.57 20.16
CA GLU A 10 -0.77 13.60 19.32
C GLU A 10 -0.90 13.07 17.89
N VAL A 11 -2.09 13.21 17.30
CA VAL A 11 -2.37 12.76 15.95
C VAL A 11 -3.04 13.87 15.18
N ALA A 12 -2.49 14.19 14.01
CA ALA A 12 -3.11 15.05 13.02
C ALA A 12 -3.36 14.23 11.76
N LEU A 13 -4.55 14.37 11.16
CA LEU A 13 -4.93 13.61 9.98
C LEU A 13 -5.76 14.44 9.01
N GLN A 14 -5.65 14.12 7.72
CA GLN A 14 -6.42 14.74 6.65
C GLN A 14 -6.57 13.77 5.49
N TRP A 15 -7.81 13.58 5.03
CA TRP A 15 -8.05 12.94 3.74
C TRP A 15 -7.95 13.94 2.60
N SER A 16 -7.28 13.53 1.53
CA SER A 16 -7.09 14.29 0.30
C SER A 16 -7.74 13.59 -0.89
N SER A 17 -7.68 14.21 -2.07
CA SER A 17 -8.08 13.58 -3.34
C SER A 17 -7.06 12.57 -3.86
N SER A 18 -5.86 12.47 -3.26
CA SER A 18 -4.80 11.52 -3.65
C SER A 18 -5.23 10.06 -3.50
N TYR A 19 -4.69 9.17 -4.33
CA TYR A 19 -4.89 7.72 -4.18
C TYR A 19 -3.81 7.06 -3.30
N SER A 20 -2.82 7.83 -2.85
CA SER A 20 -1.75 7.29 -2.00
C SER A 20 -2.27 6.89 -0.63
N THR A 21 -1.83 5.71 -0.18
CA THR A 21 -2.08 5.15 1.16
C THR A 21 -0.85 5.31 2.09
N ASN A 22 0.27 5.78 1.55
CA ASN A 22 1.58 5.80 2.21
C ASN A 22 1.97 7.15 2.82
N SER A 23 1.02 8.08 2.96
CA SER A 23 1.27 9.42 3.52
C SER A 23 1.14 9.47 5.05
N VAL A 24 1.30 8.33 5.74
CA VAL A 24 1.25 8.25 7.21
C VAL A 24 2.68 8.22 7.75
N MET A 25 3.05 9.21 8.54
CA MET A 25 4.35 9.29 9.22
C MET A 25 4.15 9.13 10.72
N ALA A 26 5.06 8.39 11.35
CA ALA A 26 5.02 8.11 12.78
C ALA A 26 6.34 8.52 13.44
N PHE A 27 6.23 9.14 14.60
CA PHE A 27 7.35 9.66 15.36
C PHE A 27 7.23 9.20 16.80
N ALA A 28 8.35 8.76 17.38
CA ALA A 28 8.47 8.47 18.80
C ALA A 28 9.59 9.33 19.39
N ASN A 29 9.28 10.19 20.36
CA ASN A 29 10.23 11.12 20.97
C ASN A 29 11.01 11.95 19.91
N ASN A 30 10.31 12.50 18.93
CA ASN A 30 10.84 13.26 17.77
C ASN A 30 11.70 12.44 16.79
N ILE A 31 11.83 11.13 16.96
CA ILE A 31 12.52 10.24 16.03
C ILE A 31 11.52 9.67 15.03
N ASN A 32 11.80 9.80 13.73
CA ASN A 32 10.96 9.23 12.68
C ASN A 32 11.11 7.71 12.62
N THR A 33 10.03 6.99 12.93
CA THR A 33 9.96 5.53 12.87
C THR A 33 9.41 5.09 11.52
N HIS A 34 10.22 5.18 10.48
CA HIS A 34 9.80 4.92 9.09
C HIS A 34 9.49 3.44 8.80
N GLU A 35 10.02 2.51 9.60
CA GLU A 35 9.63 1.08 9.55
C GLU A 35 8.37 0.80 10.38
N GLY A 36 7.83 1.81 11.07
CA GLY A 36 6.58 1.72 11.82
C GLY A 36 6.75 1.41 13.29
N GLY A 37 5.90 0.53 13.80
CA GLY A 37 5.91 0.12 15.20
C GLY A 37 4.51 0.04 15.80
N THR A 38 4.48 -0.18 17.11
CA THR A 38 3.26 -0.40 17.89
C THR A 38 2.26 0.76 17.82
N HIS A 39 2.74 1.99 17.83
CA HIS A 39 1.95 3.22 17.63
C HIS A 39 1.31 3.27 16.25
N MET A 40 2.08 3.00 15.18
CA MET A 40 1.56 2.99 13.82
C MET A 40 0.54 1.87 13.61
N ASP A 41 0.77 0.68 14.15
CA ASP A 41 -0.19 -0.42 14.12
C ASP A 41 -1.49 -0.06 14.84
N GLY A 42 -1.37 0.55 16.03
CA GLY A 42 -2.50 1.03 16.81
C GLY A 42 -3.36 1.99 16.00
N PHE A 43 -2.73 3.02 15.40
CA PHE A 43 -3.39 3.96 14.50
C PHE A 43 -4.09 3.26 13.33
N LYS A 44 -3.38 2.38 12.61
CA LYS A 44 -3.91 1.68 11.44
C LYS A 44 -5.16 0.87 11.76
N GLN A 45 -5.15 0.16 12.89
CA GLN A 45 -6.29 -0.62 13.38
C GLN A 45 -7.46 0.29 13.79
N ALA A 46 -7.19 1.36 14.53
CA ALA A 46 -8.22 2.31 15.00
C ALA A 46 -8.93 3.01 13.83
N ILE A 47 -8.20 3.48 12.82
CA ILE A 47 -8.81 4.08 11.60
C ILE A 47 -9.73 3.07 10.93
N THR A 48 -9.25 1.85 10.68
CA THR A 48 -10.00 0.83 9.96
C THR A 48 -11.29 0.48 10.69
N ARG A 49 -11.23 0.29 12.01
CA ARG A 49 -12.38 -0.04 12.85
C ARG A 49 -13.39 1.11 12.87
N THR A 50 -12.95 2.31 13.23
CA THR A 50 -13.83 3.48 13.40
C THR A 50 -14.57 3.83 12.12
N ILE A 51 -13.88 3.77 10.96
CA ILE A 51 -14.49 4.03 9.66
C ILE A 51 -15.55 2.98 9.32
N ASN A 52 -15.29 1.69 9.57
CA ASN A 52 -16.29 0.64 9.34
C ASN A 52 -17.49 0.79 10.28
N ASP A 53 -17.24 0.99 11.57
CA ASP A 53 -18.30 1.12 12.60
C ASP A 53 -19.24 2.29 12.26
N TYR A 54 -18.68 3.47 11.92
CA TYR A 54 -19.48 4.62 11.50
C TYR A 54 -20.22 4.35 10.18
N ALA A 55 -19.56 3.76 9.18
CA ALA A 55 -20.17 3.49 7.88
C ALA A 55 -21.36 2.53 7.99
N ARG A 56 -21.28 1.54 8.89
CA ARG A 56 -22.37 0.61 9.21
C ARG A 56 -23.51 1.34 9.95
N ALA A 57 -23.18 2.07 11.01
CA ALA A 57 -24.16 2.78 11.83
C ALA A 57 -24.99 3.80 11.03
N LYS A 58 -24.36 4.50 10.07
CA LYS A 58 -25.05 5.47 9.19
C LYS A 58 -25.64 4.86 7.92
N GLY A 59 -25.55 3.54 7.73
CA GLY A 59 -26.05 2.85 6.54
C GLY A 59 -25.33 3.22 5.23
N LEU A 60 -24.12 3.80 5.32
CA LEU A 60 -23.29 4.15 4.17
C LEU A 60 -22.61 2.91 3.57
N LEU A 61 -22.42 1.86 4.38
CA LEU A 61 -22.01 0.53 3.95
C LEU A 61 -23.13 -0.47 4.26
N LYS A 62 -23.71 -1.08 3.22
CA LYS A 62 -24.86 -2.00 3.39
C LYS A 62 -24.41 -3.31 4.01
N GLU A 63 -25.26 -3.96 4.82
CA GLU A 63 -24.92 -5.25 5.49
C GLU A 63 -24.32 -6.31 4.55
N LYS A 64 -24.82 -6.40 3.33
CA LYS A 64 -24.32 -7.32 2.30
C LYS A 64 -22.94 -6.99 1.72
N ASP A 65 -22.50 -5.74 1.85
CA ASP A 65 -21.21 -5.28 1.32
C ASP A 65 -20.10 -5.70 2.27
N ASN A 66 -18.94 -6.07 1.73
CA ASN A 66 -17.76 -6.42 2.53
C ASN A 66 -17.29 -5.21 3.36
N ASN A 67 -16.66 -5.48 4.51
CA ASN A 67 -15.99 -4.43 5.27
C ASN A 67 -14.84 -3.82 4.47
N LEU A 68 -14.62 -2.52 4.70
CA LEU A 68 -13.48 -1.79 4.16
C LEU A 68 -12.20 -2.35 4.78
N SER A 69 -11.22 -2.70 3.95
CA SER A 69 -9.90 -3.08 4.45
C SER A 69 -9.15 -1.85 4.98
N GLY A 70 -8.03 -2.07 5.67
CA GLY A 70 -7.21 -0.97 6.16
C GLY A 70 -6.62 -0.11 5.06
N GLU A 71 -6.33 -0.68 3.89
CA GLU A 71 -5.91 0.09 2.70
C GLU A 71 -7.05 0.93 2.15
N ASP A 72 -8.24 0.35 2.01
CA ASP A 72 -9.42 1.06 1.52
C ASP A 72 -9.75 2.26 2.42
N ALA A 73 -9.72 2.07 3.75
CA ALA A 73 -10.01 3.12 4.72
C ALA A 73 -8.96 4.25 4.76
N ARG A 74 -7.71 3.95 4.40
CA ARG A 74 -6.59 4.90 4.40
C ARG A 74 -6.29 5.48 3.02
N GLU A 75 -7.09 5.19 1.99
CA GLU A 75 -6.85 5.75 0.66
C GLU A 75 -6.95 7.28 0.69
N GLY A 76 -5.86 7.96 0.33
CA GLY A 76 -5.75 9.42 0.34
C GLY A 76 -5.56 10.04 1.72
N LEU A 77 -5.34 9.24 2.76
CA LEU A 77 -5.07 9.70 4.12
C LEU A 77 -3.62 10.16 4.24
N ALA A 78 -3.43 11.42 4.65
CA ALA A 78 -2.19 11.91 5.21
C ALA A 78 -2.34 12.02 6.73
N ALA A 79 -1.38 11.52 7.49
CA ALA A 79 -1.42 11.60 8.95
C ALA A 79 -0.02 11.70 9.54
N ILE A 80 0.08 12.44 10.63
CA ILE A 80 1.26 12.51 11.50
C ILE A 80 0.85 11.96 12.85
N ILE A 81 1.58 10.95 13.32
CA ILE A 81 1.42 10.34 14.64
C ILE A 81 2.68 10.70 15.43
N SER A 82 2.54 11.43 16.53
CA SER A 82 3.63 11.78 17.42
C SER A 82 3.34 11.18 18.79
N VAL A 83 4.22 10.30 19.26
CA VAL A 83 4.15 9.75 20.62
C VAL A 83 5.35 10.21 21.43
N LYS A 84 5.11 10.57 22.70
CA LYS A 84 6.17 10.85 23.67
C LYS A 84 6.06 9.85 24.82
N LEU A 85 7.17 9.23 25.18
CA LEU A 85 7.20 8.13 26.14
C LEU A 85 8.51 8.12 26.92
N HIS A 86 8.44 7.70 28.18
CA HIS A 86 9.56 7.77 29.12
C HIS A 86 10.69 6.78 28.78
N ASP A 87 10.35 5.53 28.47
CA ASP A 87 11.33 4.47 28.19
C ASP A 87 11.10 3.84 26.80
N PRO A 88 11.61 4.48 25.72
CA PRO A 88 11.42 4.00 24.36
C PRO A 88 12.26 2.75 24.05
N GLN A 89 11.57 1.69 23.68
CA GLN A 89 12.13 0.43 23.20
C GLN A 89 11.99 0.37 21.67
N PHE A 90 13.11 0.27 20.97
CA PHE A 90 13.13 0.15 19.51
C PHE A 90 13.62 -1.22 19.06
N GLU A 91 13.08 -1.69 17.95
CA GLU A 91 13.64 -2.86 17.25
C GLU A 91 14.88 -2.42 16.46
N GLY A 92 16.03 -3.03 16.78
CA GLY A 92 17.29 -2.79 16.06
C GLY A 92 18.01 -1.49 16.45
N GLN A 93 19.25 -1.36 15.93
CA GLN A 93 20.15 -0.26 16.27
C GLN A 93 19.72 1.09 15.67
N THR A 94 19.03 1.07 14.52
CA THR A 94 18.68 2.27 13.75
C THR A 94 17.48 3.03 14.32
N LYS A 95 16.84 2.55 15.40
CA LYS A 95 15.68 3.16 16.06
C LYS A 95 14.53 3.46 15.09
N THR A 96 14.31 2.56 14.14
CA THR A 96 13.40 2.74 12.99
C THR A 96 12.00 2.22 13.25
N LYS A 97 11.84 1.36 14.26
CA LYS A 97 10.57 0.74 14.61
C LYS A 97 10.35 0.69 16.12
N LEU A 98 9.22 1.21 16.58
CA LEU A 98 8.85 1.24 18.01
C LEU A 98 8.29 -0.11 18.47
N GLY A 99 8.80 -0.63 19.59
CA GLY A 99 8.44 -1.92 20.18
C GLY A 99 7.55 -1.87 21.43
N ASN A 100 7.35 -0.69 22.04
CA ASN A 100 6.53 -0.51 23.25
C ASN A 100 5.06 -0.90 23.03
N THR A 101 4.63 -2.06 23.54
CA THR A 101 3.27 -2.59 23.32
C THR A 101 2.16 -1.77 23.96
N GLU A 102 2.45 -1.12 25.08
CA GLU A 102 1.60 -0.24 25.88
C GLU A 102 1.17 1.03 25.13
N ILE A 103 1.94 1.45 24.14
CA ILE A 103 1.61 2.61 23.30
C ILE A 103 0.49 2.30 22.30
N ARG A 104 0.35 1.03 21.90
CA ARG A 104 -0.71 0.60 20.97
C ARG A 104 -2.12 0.97 21.46
N PRO A 105 -2.55 0.59 22.67
CA PRO A 105 -3.89 0.96 23.17
C PRO A 105 -4.04 2.46 23.39
N LEU A 106 -2.98 3.18 23.80
CA LEU A 106 -3.01 4.64 23.94
C LEU A 106 -3.37 5.31 22.60
N VAL A 107 -2.65 4.97 21.53
CA VAL A 107 -2.92 5.51 20.18
C VAL A 107 -4.30 5.06 19.68
N GLN A 108 -4.67 3.80 19.91
CA GLN A 108 -5.98 3.28 19.48
C GLN A 108 -7.14 4.04 20.08
N ASN A 109 -7.10 4.28 21.39
CA ASN A 109 -8.17 4.98 22.10
C ASN A 109 -8.27 6.44 21.64
N ALA A 110 -7.13 7.13 21.56
CA ALA A 110 -7.07 8.52 21.11
C ALA A 110 -7.67 8.71 19.71
N VAL A 111 -7.28 7.84 18.77
CA VAL A 111 -7.77 7.90 17.38
C VAL A 111 -9.23 7.49 17.30
N THR A 112 -9.65 6.44 18.00
CA THR A 112 -11.04 5.94 17.95
C THR A 112 -12.00 7.00 18.47
N GLN A 113 -11.70 7.60 19.64
CA GLN A 113 -12.53 8.63 20.23
C GLN A 113 -12.57 9.89 19.36
N GLY A 114 -11.42 10.46 19.03
CA GLY A 114 -11.35 11.71 18.28
C GLY A 114 -11.90 11.59 16.86
N LEU A 115 -11.67 10.47 16.18
CA LEU A 115 -12.23 10.26 14.84
C LEU A 115 -13.74 10.00 14.89
N ALA A 116 -14.24 9.22 15.86
CA ALA A 116 -15.68 8.97 15.98
C ALA A 116 -16.43 10.28 16.23
N GLU A 117 -15.94 11.11 17.15
CA GLU A 117 -16.48 12.44 17.45
C GLU A 117 -16.47 13.32 16.19
N TYR A 118 -15.32 13.43 15.52
CA TYR A 118 -15.22 14.23 14.29
C TYR A 118 -16.21 13.80 13.20
N LEU A 119 -16.39 12.49 12.98
CA LEU A 119 -17.30 11.95 11.97
C LEU A 119 -18.77 12.23 12.30
N GLU A 120 -19.14 12.21 13.58
CA GLU A 120 -20.49 12.58 14.04
C GLU A 120 -20.76 14.08 13.87
N GLU A 121 -19.81 14.93 14.25
CA GLU A 121 -19.93 16.39 14.13
C GLU A 121 -19.88 16.88 12.69
N ASN A 122 -19.18 16.16 11.81
CA ASN A 122 -18.95 16.56 10.42
C ASN A 122 -19.50 15.54 9.39
N PRO A 123 -20.84 15.39 9.25
CA PRO A 123 -21.44 14.39 8.37
C PRO A 123 -21.06 14.53 6.89
N THR A 124 -20.85 15.77 6.41
CA THR A 124 -20.52 16.03 5.00
C THR A 124 -19.10 15.53 4.66
N PRO A 125 -18.04 15.92 5.39
CA PRO A 125 -16.73 15.27 5.30
C PRO A 125 -16.78 13.75 5.51
N ALA A 126 -17.50 13.27 6.53
CA ALA A 126 -17.61 11.83 6.82
C ALA A 126 -18.12 11.01 5.62
N LYS A 127 -19.20 11.48 4.98
CA LYS A 127 -19.74 10.86 3.75
C LYS A 127 -18.73 10.85 2.61
N ARG A 128 -17.93 11.91 2.45
CA ARG A 128 -16.89 11.99 1.40
C ARG A 128 -15.76 10.99 1.67
N ILE A 129 -15.29 10.89 2.91
CA ILE A 129 -14.26 9.95 3.33
C ILE A 129 -14.71 8.51 3.08
N ILE A 130 -15.91 8.14 3.55
CA ILE A 130 -16.45 6.78 3.36
C ILE A 130 -16.76 6.49 1.90
N GLY A 131 -17.28 7.47 1.16
CA GLY A 131 -17.49 7.36 -0.27
C GLY A 131 -16.20 7.02 -1.02
N LYS A 132 -15.10 7.69 -0.67
CA LYS A 132 -13.77 7.39 -1.23
C LYS A 132 -13.29 5.98 -0.86
N ALA A 133 -13.36 5.60 0.42
CA ALA A 133 -12.98 4.25 0.85
C ALA A 133 -13.80 3.16 0.15
N THR A 134 -15.08 3.42 -0.11
CA THR A 134 -15.98 2.50 -0.82
C THR A 134 -15.61 2.38 -2.31
N GLN A 135 -15.17 3.47 -2.93
CA GLN A 135 -14.64 3.45 -4.29
C GLN A 135 -13.33 2.64 -4.37
N ALA A 136 -12.44 2.82 -3.39
CA ALA A 136 -11.22 2.02 -3.25
C ALA A 136 -11.51 0.52 -3.16
N LEU A 137 -12.45 0.13 -2.28
CA LEU A 137 -12.91 -1.26 -2.14
C LEU A 137 -13.40 -1.83 -3.48
N LYS A 138 -14.28 -1.11 -4.20
CA LYS A 138 -14.80 -1.55 -5.50
C LYS A 138 -13.69 -1.69 -6.54
N ALA A 139 -12.74 -0.75 -6.58
CA ALA A 139 -11.60 -0.80 -7.49
C ALA A 139 -10.71 -2.02 -7.19
N ARG A 140 -10.45 -2.31 -5.91
CA ARG A 140 -9.68 -3.46 -5.46
C ARG A 140 -10.37 -4.78 -5.78
N GLU A 141 -11.68 -4.89 -5.53
CA GLU A 141 -12.45 -6.08 -5.89
C GLU A 141 -12.52 -6.31 -7.40
N ALA A 142 -12.68 -5.25 -8.19
CA ALA A 142 -12.64 -5.31 -9.64
C ALA A 142 -11.26 -5.78 -10.14
N ALA A 143 -10.17 -5.23 -9.58
CA ALA A 143 -8.81 -5.65 -9.89
C ALA A 143 -8.56 -7.12 -9.53
N ARG A 144 -9.04 -7.58 -8.35
CA ARG A 144 -8.95 -8.99 -7.95
C ARG A 144 -9.70 -9.89 -8.92
N LYS A 145 -10.94 -9.56 -9.29
CA LYS A 145 -11.73 -10.33 -10.26
C LYS A 145 -11.08 -10.37 -11.63
N ALA A 146 -10.53 -9.24 -12.09
CA ALA A 146 -9.79 -9.17 -13.35
C ALA A 146 -8.55 -10.08 -13.32
N ARG A 147 -7.76 -10.03 -12.24
CA ARG A 147 -6.60 -10.92 -12.01
C ARG A 147 -6.99 -12.40 -11.93
N GLU A 148 -8.09 -12.74 -11.28
CA GLU A 148 -8.57 -14.12 -11.20
C GLU A 148 -9.06 -14.64 -12.55
N MET A 149 -9.75 -13.81 -13.34
CA MET A 149 -10.16 -14.16 -14.69
C MET A 149 -8.96 -14.33 -15.62
N THR A 150 -7.96 -13.45 -15.57
CA THR A 150 -6.72 -13.64 -16.34
C THR A 150 -5.93 -14.84 -15.84
N ARG A 151 -5.83 -15.08 -14.53
CA ARG A 151 -5.18 -16.28 -13.98
C ARG A 151 -5.88 -17.56 -14.43
N ARG A 152 -7.22 -17.61 -14.42
CA ARG A 152 -7.99 -18.78 -14.91
C ARG A 152 -7.82 -19.01 -16.41
N LYS A 153 -7.80 -17.95 -17.23
CA LYS A 153 -7.44 -18.06 -18.66
C LYS A 153 -6.00 -18.55 -18.84
N ASN A 154 -5.08 -18.04 -18.03
CA ASN A 154 -3.66 -18.39 -18.06
C ASN A 154 -3.33 -19.76 -17.48
N VAL A 155 -4.25 -20.49 -16.81
CA VAL A 155 -3.97 -21.89 -16.41
C VAL A 155 -3.82 -22.76 -17.66
N LEU A 156 -4.54 -22.44 -18.74
CA LEU A 156 -4.37 -23.10 -20.05
C LEU A 156 -3.20 -22.52 -20.88
N ASP A 157 -2.84 -21.25 -20.67
CA ASP A 157 -1.75 -20.52 -21.38
C ASP A 157 -0.48 -20.29 -20.53
N SER A 158 -0.23 -21.12 -19.51
CA SER A 158 0.67 -20.87 -18.35
C SER A 158 2.17 -20.74 -18.62
N PHE A 159 2.58 -20.48 -19.87
CA PHE A 159 3.99 -20.25 -20.23
C PHE A 159 4.21 -19.09 -21.21
N SER A 160 3.24 -18.20 -21.47
CA SER A 160 3.57 -17.00 -22.25
C SER A 160 4.29 -15.98 -21.35
N MET A 161 5.61 -16.14 -21.26
CA MET A 161 6.52 -15.05 -20.92
C MET A 161 6.08 -13.80 -21.71
N PRO A 162 6.16 -12.58 -21.14
CA PRO A 162 5.83 -11.37 -21.88
C PRO A 162 6.51 -11.46 -23.25
N GLY A 163 5.77 -11.36 -24.36
CA GLY A 163 6.31 -11.71 -25.69
C GLY A 163 7.55 -10.89 -26.12
N LYS A 164 7.92 -9.90 -25.32
CA LYS A 164 9.08 -9.01 -25.46
C LYS A 164 10.27 -9.39 -24.55
N LEU A 165 10.06 -10.18 -23.50
CA LEU A 165 11.12 -10.62 -22.58
C LEU A 165 12.02 -11.64 -23.28
N ALA A 166 13.29 -11.29 -23.43
CA ALA A 166 14.31 -12.25 -23.79
C ALA A 166 14.84 -12.88 -22.50
N ASP A 167 14.49 -14.13 -22.21
CA ASP A 167 14.90 -14.81 -20.99
C ASP A 167 16.37 -15.29 -21.03
N CYS A 168 16.92 -15.65 -19.87
CA CYS A 168 18.22 -16.30 -19.72
C CYS A 168 18.07 -17.82 -19.52
N ALA A 169 19.16 -18.58 -19.66
CA ALA A 169 19.12 -20.04 -19.52
C ALA A 169 19.13 -20.52 -18.05
N SER A 170 19.72 -19.73 -17.15
CA SER A 170 19.80 -20.02 -15.72
C SER A 170 18.43 -19.89 -15.05
N LYS A 171 18.12 -20.84 -14.17
CA LYS A 171 16.95 -20.80 -13.28
C LYS A 171 17.31 -20.42 -11.84
N ASP A 172 18.59 -20.21 -11.56
CA ASP A 172 19.07 -19.81 -10.24
C ASP A 172 18.98 -18.28 -10.09
N ALA A 173 18.02 -17.82 -9.28
CA ALA A 173 17.78 -16.41 -9.02
C ALA A 173 18.99 -15.70 -8.39
N SER A 174 19.92 -16.41 -7.74
CA SER A 174 21.12 -15.80 -7.13
C SER A 174 22.17 -15.39 -8.17
N GLN A 175 22.09 -15.94 -9.38
CA GLN A 175 23.03 -15.68 -10.47
C GLN A 175 22.38 -14.94 -11.64
N SER A 176 21.05 -14.97 -11.73
CA SER A 176 20.30 -14.37 -12.83
C SER A 176 20.14 -12.86 -12.66
N GLU A 177 20.35 -12.13 -13.76
CA GLU A 177 20.21 -10.68 -13.84
C GLU A 177 19.14 -10.31 -14.87
N ILE A 178 18.39 -9.24 -14.62
CA ILE A 178 17.43 -8.68 -15.58
C ILE A 178 17.80 -7.23 -15.92
N PHE A 179 17.98 -6.95 -17.21
CA PHE A 179 18.22 -5.62 -17.74
C PHE A 179 16.94 -5.06 -18.33
N ILE A 180 16.50 -3.93 -17.80
CA ILE A 180 15.33 -3.19 -18.30
C ILE A 180 15.84 -2.08 -19.21
N VAL A 181 15.41 -2.08 -20.47
CA VAL A 181 15.92 -1.15 -21.50
C VAL A 181 14.80 -0.38 -22.18
N GLU A 182 15.11 0.84 -22.62
CA GLU A 182 14.14 1.69 -23.30
C GLU A 182 14.02 1.31 -24.78
N GLY A 183 12.87 0.75 -25.14
CA GLY A 183 12.47 0.42 -26.50
C GLY A 183 13.17 -0.81 -27.09
N ASP A 184 12.64 -1.26 -28.22
CA ASP A 184 13.11 -2.47 -28.88
C ASP A 184 14.44 -2.28 -29.60
N SER A 185 14.81 -1.03 -29.91
CA SER A 185 16.11 -0.72 -30.51
C SER A 185 17.24 -1.05 -29.53
N ALA A 186 17.21 -0.47 -28.33
CA ALA A 186 18.14 -0.81 -27.26
C ALA A 186 17.98 -2.27 -26.82
N GLY A 187 16.74 -2.80 -26.82
CA GLY A 187 16.43 -4.22 -26.60
C GLY A 187 17.16 -5.16 -27.56
N GLY A 188 17.20 -4.84 -28.85
CA GLY A 188 17.88 -5.63 -29.87
C GLY A 188 19.38 -5.67 -29.64
N SER A 189 20.00 -4.52 -29.42
CA SER A 189 21.44 -4.41 -29.14
C SER A 189 21.82 -5.13 -27.84
N ALA A 190 21.08 -4.91 -26.76
CA ALA A 190 21.32 -5.57 -25.47
C ALA A 190 21.11 -7.09 -25.58
N LYS A 191 20.09 -7.55 -26.31
CA LYS A 191 19.85 -8.98 -26.55
C LYS A 191 21.00 -9.68 -27.27
N GLN A 192 21.65 -8.99 -28.21
CA GLN A 192 22.79 -9.53 -28.94
C GLN A 192 24.09 -9.53 -28.12
N ALA A 193 24.27 -8.55 -27.24
CA ALA A 193 25.50 -8.38 -26.46
C ALA A 193 25.53 -9.19 -25.15
N ARG A 194 24.38 -9.61 -24.63
CA ARG A 194 24.28 -10.27 -23.31
C ARG A 194 24.93 -11.65 -23.24
N ASP A 195 25.31 -12.05 -22.04
CA ASP A 195 25.50 -13.46 -21.75
C ASP A 195 24.14 -14.14 -21.52
N ARG A 196 23.67 -14.88 -22.53
CA ARG A 196 22.40 -15.63 -22.49
C ARG A 196 22.32 -16.64 -21.34
N LYS A 197 23.44 -17.01 -20.72
CA LYS A 197 23.46 -17.96 -19.61
C LYS A 197 22.73 -17.40 -18.39
N PHE A 198 22.95 -16.13 -18.04
CA PHE A 198 22.40 -15.55 -16.81
C PHE A 198 21.74 -14.17 -16.98
N GLN A 199 21.80 -13.55 -18.15
CA GLN A 199 21.26 -12.20 -18.37
C GLN A 199 19.97 -12.21 -19.20
N ALA A 200 18.88 -11.72 -18.62
CA ALA A 200 17.59 -11.49 -19.26
C ALA A 200 17.44 -10.02 -19.70
N ILE A 201 16.75 -9.76 -20.83
CA ILE A 201 16.51 -8.40 -21.35
C ILE A 201 15.01 -8.16 -21.47
N LEU A 202 14.51 -7.12 -20.80
CA LEU A 202 13.13 -6.65 -20.87
C LEU A 202 13.08 -5.26 -21.52
N PRO A 203 12.75 -5.15 -22.81
CA PRO A 203 12.51 -3.86 -23.44
C PRO A 203 11.13 -3.31 -23.03
N LEU A 204 11.11 -2.07 -22.53
CA LEU A 204 9.89 -1.31 -22.23
C LEU A 204 9.69 -0.21 -23.26
N ARG A 205 8.47 -0.07 -23.80
CA ARG A 205 8.14 1.00 -24.74
C ARG A 205 7.29 2.07 -24.06
N GLY A 206 7.59 3.32 -24.39
CA GLY A 206 6.83 4.47 -23.94
C GLY A 206 7.12 4.87 -22.50
N LYS A 207 6.43 5.91 -22.03
CA LYS A 207 6.60 6.42 -20.67
C LYS A 207 5.91 5.49 -19.68
N ILE A 208 6.63 5.11 -18.63
CA ILE A 208 6.05 4.37 -17.51
C ILE A 208 4.97 5.25 -16.86
N LEU A 209 3.82 4.65 -16.56
CA LEU A 209 2.73 5.34 -15.87
C LEU A 209 3.22 5.83 -14.51
N ASN A 210 2.94 7.09 -14.18
CA ASN A 210 3.21 7.60 -12.85
C ASN A 210 2.24 6.96 -11.84
N VAL A 211 2.73 5.95 -11.12
CA VAL A 211 1.96 5.17 -10.15
C VAL A 211 1.61 5.95 -8.88
N GLU A 212 2.37 6.99 -8.51
CA GLU A 212 2.05 7.86 -7.36
C GLU A 212 0.75 8.64 -7.58
N ARG A 213 0.42 8.94 -8.83
CA ARG A 213 -0.80 9.67 -9.21
C ARG A 213 -1.92 8.76 -9.72
N ALA A 214 -1.64 7.48 -9.93
CA ALA A 214 -2.58 6.53 -10.52
C ALA A 214 -3.01 5.48 -9.49
N GLY A 215 -4.32 5.35 -9.27
CA GLY A 215 -4.85 4.30 -8.40
C GLY A 215 -4.48 2.88 -8.88
N LEU A 216 -4.48 1.93 -7.95
CA LEU A 216 -3.99 0.55 -8.16
C LEU A 216 -4.58 -0.12 -9.41
N HIS A 217 -5.88 0.01 -9.65
CA HIS A 217 -6.54 -0.56 -10.83
C HIS A 217 -5.93 -0.06 -12.15
N ARG A 218 -5.67 1.25 -12.25
CA ARG A 218 -5.07 1.86 -13.44
C ARG A 218 -3.62 1.41 -13.61
N SER A 219 -2.88 1.35 -12.52
CA SER A 219 -1.49 0.88 -12.50
C SER A 219 -1.37 -0.56 -12.99
N LEU A 220 -2.26 -1.45 -12.58
CA LEU A 220 -2.28 -2.86 -13.00
C LEU A 220 -2.78 -3.07 -14.43
N SER A 221 -3.63 -2.18 -14.93
CA SER A 221 -4.09 -2.23 -16.32
C SER A 221 -3.01 -1.79 -17.33
N SER A 222 -1.90 -1.19 -16.85
CA SER A 222 -0.80 -0.77 -17.70
C SER A 222 0.03 -1.98 -18.16
N GLU A 223 0.20 -2.12 -19.48
CA GLU A 223 0.99 -3.20 -20.08
C GLU A 223 2.46 -3.18 -19.61
N THR A 224 3.06 -2.00 -19.45
CA THR A 224 4.47 -1.86 -19.00
C THR A 224 4.65 -2.32 -17.56
N ILE A 225 3.74 -1.92 -16.66
CA ILE A 225 3.74 -2.37 -15.27
C ILE A 225 3.46 -3.87 -15.19
N SER A 226 2.45 -4.38 -15.90
CA SER A 226 2.11 -5.81 -15.94
C SER A 226 3.28 -6.67 -16.46
N SER A 227 3.98 -6.19 -17.49
CA SER A 227 5.17 -6.87 -18.04
C SER A 227 6.31 -6.94 -17.03
N LEU A 228 6.54 -5.85 -16.27
CA LEU A 228 7.55 -5.81 -15.20
C LEU A 228 7.22 -6.82 -14.08
N ILE A 229 5.98 -6.82 -13.59
CA ILE A 229 5.53 -7.75 -12.55
C ILE A 229 5.73 -9.20 -13.00
N THR A 230 5.34 -9.49 -14.23
CA THR A 230 5.45 -10.85 -14.79
C THR A 230 6.92 -11.27 -14.97
N ALA A 231 7.77 -10.36 -15.44
CA ALA A 231 9.19 -10.64 -15.65
C ALA A 231 9.97 -10.83 -14.34
N ILE A 232 9.64 -10.06 -13.29
CA ILE A 232 10.28 -10.17 -11.97
C ILE A 232 9.72 -11.36 -11.18
N GLY A 233 8.47 -11.77 -11.45
CA GLY A 233 7.84 -12.90 -10.77
C GLY A 233 7.46 -12.62 -9.31
N THR A 234 7.57 -11.38 -8.86
CA THR A 234 7.12 -10.96 -7.52
C THR A 234 5.63 -10.61 -7.54
N ASN A 235 4.95 -10.89 -6.43
CA ASN A 235 3.60 -10.35 -6.22
C ASN A 235 3.67 -8.85 -5.89
N ILE A 236 2.53 -8.16 -5.93
CA ILE A 236 2.43 -6.73 -5.63
C ILE A 236 1.74 -6.59 -4.28
N GLY A 237 2.29 -5.75 -3.41
CA GLY A 237 1.75 -5.40 -2.10
C GLY A 237 2.09 -3.96 -1.76
#